data_AF-A0A9X8SYP6-F1
#
_entry.id   AF-A0A9X8SYP6-F1
#
_cell.length_a   1.000
_cell.length_b   1.000
_cell.length_c   1.000
_cell.angle_alpha   90.00
_cell.angle_beta   90.00
_cell.angle_gamma   90.00
#
_symmetry.space_group_name_H-M   'P 1'
#
loop_
_entity.id
_entity.type
_entity.pdbx_description
1 polymer ?
#
loop_
_entity_poly.entity_id
_entity_poly.type
_entity_poly.pdbx_seq_one_letter_code
_entity_poly.pdbx_strand_id
1 'polypeptide(L)'
;MKKTLLLSIAGLMLASTAALSTHSVSAYERYHYTNYYKNDSRYLRQGGREALREAKYAAELQIRNLLNQYHVDGEEYNDYFNSYYRQARQSWNVEQVNSVINNLEKNLQARQDDN
;
A
#
# COMPACT_ATOMS: atom_id res chain seq x y z
N MET A 1 -49.50 -22.17 -10.14
CA MET A 1 -48.96 -20.83 -9.82
C MET A 1 -48.02 -20.94 -8.63
N LYS A 2 -46.93 -20.17 -8.68
CA LYS A 2 -45.77 -20.18 -7.78
C LYS A 2 -46.13 -19.72 -6.36
N LYS A 3 -45.44 -20.23 -5.34
CA LYS A 3 -44.51 -19.48 -4.45
C LYS A 3 -44.34 -20.19 -3.09
N THR A 4 -43.24 -20.93 -2.97
CA THR A 4 -42.60 -21.25 -1.69
C THR A 4 -42.04 -19.97 -1.09
N LEU A 5 -42.36 -19.72 0.18
CA LEU A 5 -41.91 -18.55 0.93
C LEU A 5 -41.23 -19.08 2.19
N LEU A 6 -39.91 -19.16 2.14
CA LEU A 6 -39.05 -19.33 3.32
C LEU A 6 -38.09 -18.16 3.33
N LEU A 7 -38.49 -17.10 4.04
CA LEU A 7 -37.62 -15.98 4.38
C LEU A 7 -36.72 -16.44 5.53
N SER A 8 -35.55 -16.97 5.18
CA SER A 8 -34.44 -17.10 6.11
C SER A 8 -33.70 -15.76 6.13
N ILE A 9 -33.80 -15.05 7.26
CA ILE A 9 -33.05 -13.82 7.53
C ILE A 9 -31.66 -14.28 8.01
N ALA A 10 -30.76 -14.57 7.07
CA ALA A 10 -29.34 -14.75 7.37
C ALA A 10 -28.64 -13.41 7.10
N GLY A 11 -27.89 -12.94 8.10
CA GLY A 11 -27.42 -11.57 8.23
C GLY A 11 -26.68 -11.01 7.01
N LEU A 12 -26.91 -9.71 6.77
CA LEU A 12 -26.04 -8.89 5.94
C LEU A 12 -24.63 -8.92 6.54
N MET A 13 -23.78 -9.83 6.07
CA MET A 13 -22.35 -9.56 6.04
C MET A 13 -22.14 -8.57 4.90
N LEU A 14 -21.79 -7.34 5.26
CA LEU A 14 -21.22 -6.35 4.36
C LEU A 14 -19.91 -6.92 3.79
N ALA A 15 -20.04 -7.74 2.75
CA ALA A 15 -18.97 -7.98 1.80
C ALA A 15 -18.81 -6.70 0.99
N SER A 16 -18.19 -5.69 1.61
CA SER A 16 -17.59 -4.57 0.91
C SER A 16 -16.34 -5.12 0.23
N THR A 17 -16.55 -5.90 -0.82
CA THR A 17 -15.54 -6.12 -1.85
C THR A 17 -15.30 -4.73 -2.43
N ALA A 18 -14.33 -4.01 -1.86
CA ALA A 18 -13.79 -2.82 -2.49
C ALA A 18 -13.30 -3.32 -3.85
N ALA A 19 -14.09 -3.02 -4.88
CA ALA A 19 -13.69 -3.19 -6.25
C ALA A 19 -12.38 -2.43 -6.37
N LEU A 20 -11.29 -3.17 -6.48
CA LEU A 20 -9.97 -2.65 -6.75
C LEU A 20 -10.09 -1.93 -8.10
N SER A 21 -10.36 -0.62 -8.06
CA SER A 21 -10.36 0.21 -9.23
C SER A 21 -8.94 0.19 -9.74
N THR A 22 -8.72 -0.61 -10.77
CA THR A 22 -7.49 -0.60 -11.55
C THR A 22 -7.46 0.72 -12.30
N HIS A 23 -7.10 1.79 -11.59
CA HIS A 23 -6.68 3.01 -12.22
C HIS A 23 -5.38 2.69 -12.94
N SER A 24 -5.49 2.40 -14.23
CA SER A 24 -4.36 2.36 -15.14
C SER A 24 -3.72 3.75 -15.13
N VAL A 25 -2.75 3.93 -14.23
CA VAL A 25 -1.91 5.13 -14.20
C VAL A 25 -1.13 5.14 -15.49
N SER A 26 -1.54 5.99 -16.44
CA SER A 26 -0.69 6.30 -17.58
C SER A 26 0.54 7.00 -17.03
N ALA A 27 1.68 6.30 -17.06
CA ALA A 27 2.97 6.87 -16.71
C ALA A 27 3.28 7.99 -17.71
N TYR A 28 2.96 9.23 -17.35
CA TYR A 28 3.44 10.40 -18.07
C TYR A 28 4.94 10.50 -17.81
N GLU A 29 5.71 10.18 -18.84
CA GLU A 29 7.16 10.30 -18.90
C GLU A 29 7.58 11.73 -18.53
N ARG A 30 8.13 11.88 -17.33
CA ARG A 30 8.88 13.10 -16.98
C ARG A 30 10.20 12.75 -16.32
N TYR A 31 11.17 12.46 -17.21
CA TYR A 31 12.60 12.77 -17.13
C TYR A 31 13.34 12.57 -15.78
N HIS A 32 14.32 11.66 -15.82
CA HIS A 32 15.47 11.49 -14.92
C HIS A 32 15.28 10.73 -13.59
N TYR A 33 14.87 9.45 -13.64
CA TYR A 33 15.38 8.47 -12.68
C TYR A 33 16.13 7.34 -13.42
N THR A 34 17.45 7.46 -13.35
CA THR A 34 18.46 6.56 -13.86
C THR A 34 18.19 5.09 -13.50
N ASN A 35 17.92 4.26 -14.51
CA ASN A 35 18.61 2.99 -14.77
C ASN A 35 18.85 2.02 -13.58
N TYR A 36 17.94 1.91 -12.62
CA TYR A 36 18.06 0.91 -11.52
C TYR A 36 17.16 -0.32 -11.68
N TYR A 37 16.30 -0.35 -12.70
CA TYR A 37 15.43 -1.49 -13.03
C TYR A 37 16.05 -2.49 -14.01
N LYS A 38 17.38 -2.61 -14.03
CA LYS A 38 18.06 -3.73 -14.69
C LYS A 38 18.77 -4.58 -13.64
N ASN A 39 18.05 -5.54 -13.10
CA ASN A 39 18.68 -6.71 -12.50
C ASN A 39 17.85 -7.97 -12.75
N ASP A 40 17.77 -8.34 -14.03
CA ASP A 40 18.23 -9.64 -14.54
C ASP A 40 18.25 -10.78 -13.51
N SER A 41 17.10 -11.43 -13.32
CA SER A 41 16.86 -12.89 -13.10
C SER A 41 17.86 -13.76 -12.32
N ARG A 42 18.79 -13.21 -11.53
CA ARG A 42 19.84 -13.96 -10.79
C ARG A 42 19.57 -14.09 -9.29
N TYR A 43 18.49 -13.51 -8.78
CA TYR A 43 18.15 -13.44 -7.35
C TYR A 43 17.11 -14.45 -6.87
N LEU A 44 16.90 -15.56 -7.58
CA LEU A 44 16.21 -16.72 -6.99
C LEU A 44 17.13 -17.42 -5.97
N ARG A 45 17.62 -16.69 -4.94
CA ARG A 45 18.46 -17.21 -3.86
C ARG A 45 17.65 -17.25 -2.55
N GLN A 46 17.33 -18.48 -2.17
CA GLN A 46 16.50 -18.85 -1.03
C GLN A 46 17.06 -18.32 0.31
N GLY A 47 16.26 -17.49 1.00
CA GLY A 47 16.46 -17.12 2.39
C GLY A 47 15.80 -15.80 2.71
N GLY A 48 14.75 -15.80 3.56
CA GLY A 48 13.82 -14.67 3.82
C GLY A 48 14.41 -13.30 4.21
N ARG A 49 15.74 -13.18 4.32
CA ARG A 49 16.45 -11.89 4.37
C ARG A 49 16.32 -11.08 3.06
N GLU A 50 16.23 -11.72 1.90
CA GLU A 50 15.99 -10.99 0.64
C GLU A 50 14.57 -10.43 0.59
N ALA A 51 13.57 -11.20 1.05
CA ALA A 51 12.19 -10.74 1.16
C ALA A 51 12.04 -9.51 2.08
N LEU A 52 12.73 -9.48 3.22
CA LEU A 52 12.75 -8.28 4.07
C LEU A 52 13.40 -7.09 3.38
N ARG A 53 14.53 -7.31 2.69
CA ARG A 53 15.23 -6.25 1.97
C ARG A 53 14.36 -5.68 0.86
N GLU A 54 13.74 -6.53 0.07
CA GLU A 54 12.80 -6.15 -0.99
C GLU A 54 11.57 -5.44 -0.42
N ALA A 55 10.99 -5.95 0.67
CA ALA A 55 9.87 -5.28 1.34
C ALA A 55 10.23 -3.87 1.80
N LYS A 56 11.42 -3.66 2.38
CA LYS A 56 11.90 -2.32 2.76
C LYS A 56 12.09 -1.38 1.58
N TYR A 57 12.50 -1.90 0.42
CA TYR A 57 12.63 -1.10 -0.80
C TYR A 57 11.26 -0.81 -1.42
N ALA A 58 10.38 -1.80 -1.48
CA ALA A 58 9.01 -1.65 -1.97
C ALA A 58 8.20 -0.67 -1.11
N ALA A 59 8.45 -0.64 0.21
CA ALA A 59 7.83 0.28 1.14
C ALA A 59 8.03 1.75 0.73
N GLU A 60 9.16 2.10 0.10
CA GLU A 60 9.37 3.47 -0.39
C GLU A 60 8.28 3.88 -1.38
N LEU A 61 8.06 3.05 -2.40
CA LEU A 61 7.07 3.32 -3.44
C LEU A 61 5.65 3.29 -2.88
N GLN A 62 5.37 2.34 -1.97
CA GLN A 62 4.06 2.24 -1.33
C GLN A 62 3.72 3.47 -0.48
N ILE A 63 4.67 3.99 0.30
CA ILE A 63 4.48 5.22 1.08
C ILE A 63 4.21 6.40 0.15
N ARG A 64 5.02 6.57 -0.91
CA ARG A 64 4.80 7.66 -1.89
C ARG A 64 3.42 7.58 -2.54
N ASN A 65 2.99 6.37 -2.92
CA ASN A 65 1.69 6.15 -3.53
C ASN A 65 0.55 6.46 -2.57
N LEU A 66 0.64 6.04 -1.30
CA LEU A 66 -0.35 6.37 -0.29
C LEU A 66 -0.44 7.89 -0.07
N LEU A 67 0.68 8.57 0.12
CA LEU A 67 0.67 10.02 0.31
C LEU A 67 0.04 10.76 -0.88
N ASN A 68 0.37 10.35 -2.10
CA ASN A 68 -0.24 10.90 -3.30
C ASN A 68 -1.75 10.58 -3.41
N GLN A 69 -2.17 9.36 -3.06
CA GLN A 69 -3.58 8.93 -3.07
C GLN A 69 -4.44 9.76 -2.11
N TYR A 70 -3.90 10.14 -0.97
CA TYR A 70 -4.59 10.97 0.04
C TYR A 70 -4.27 12.47 -0.12
N HIS A 71 -3.68 12.88 -1.25
CA HIS A 71 -3.36 14.27 -1.56
C HIS A 71 -2.54 14.99 -0.48
N VAL A 72 -1.61 14.27 0.16
CA VAL A 72 -0.66 14.85 1.10
C VAL A 72 0.48 15.49 0.31
N ASP A 73 0.56 16.83 0.34
CA ASP A 73 1.52 17.61 -0.44
C ASP A 73 2.34 18.56 0.45
N GLY A 74 3.37 19.17 -0.13
CA GLY A 74 4.14 20.25 0.52
C GLY A 74 5.06 19.78 1.66
N GLU A 75 5.10 20.55 2.74
CA GLU A 75 5.96 20.27 3.90
C GLU A 75 5.53 18.99 4.62
N GLU A 76 4.22 18.79 4.72
CA GLU A 76 3.62 17.61 5.37
C GLU A 76 3.97 16.30 4.65
N TYR A 77 4.06 16.32 3.31
CA TYR A 77 4.51 15.16 2.54
C TYR A 77 5.89 14.67 3.01
N ASN A 78 6.84 15.59 3.18
CA ASN A 78 8.20 15.23 3.57
C ASN A 78 8.25 14.66 4.99
N ASP A 79 7.49 15.24 5.92
CA ASP A 79 7.44 14.76 7.30
C ASP A 79 6.86 13.35 7.39
N TYR A 80 5.72 13.12 6.73
CA TYR A 80 5.13 11.78 6.66
C TYR A 80 6.07 10.80 5.96
N PHE A 81 6.56 11.13 4.76
CA PHE A 81 7.43 10.24 4.01
C PHE A 81 8.66 9.84 4.83
N ASN A 82 9.38 10.83 5.40
CA ASN A 82 10.60 10.58 6.16
C ASN A 82 10.32 9.76 7.43
N SER A 83 9.24 10.07 8.16
CA SER A 83 8.87 9.36 9.38
C SER A 83 8.57 7.88 9.11
N TYR A 84 7.65 7.59 8.19
CA TYR A 84 7.22 6.22 7.91
C TYR A 84 8.29 5.43 7.15
N TYR A 85 9.04 6.06 6.25
CA TYR A 85 10.12 5.37 5.55
C TYR A 85 11.24 4.96 6.50
N ARG A 86 11.61 5.84 7.45
CA ARG A 86 12.59 5.49 8.49
C ARG A 86 12.12 4.31 9.34
N GLN A 87 10.85 4.27 9.73
CA GLN A 87 10.28 3.15 10.47
C GLN A 87 10.33 1.84 9.69
N ALA A 88 9.93 1.85 8.41
CA ALA A 88 10.01 0.67 7.54
C ALA A 88 11.46 0.17 7.38
N ARG A 89 12.43 1.07 7.25
CA ARG A 89 13.86 0.72 7.17
C ARG A 89 14.38 0.07 8.45
N GLN A 90 13.83 0.44 9.61
CA GLN A 90 14.20 -0.10 10.92
C GLN A 90 13.50 -1.42 11.27
N SER A 91 12.49 -1.85 10.51
CA SER A 91 11.76 -3.10 10.73
C SER A 91 12.66 -4.35 10.66
N TRP A 92 12.34 -5.38 11.44
CA TRP A 92 13.13 -6.60 11.58
C TRP A 92 12.60 -7.78 10.75
N ASN A 93 11.37 -7.67 10.26
CA ASN A 93 10.71 -8.66 9.41
C ASN A 93 9.69 -7.97 8.47
N VAL A 94 9.15 -8.73 7.52
CA VAL A 94 8.23 -8.21 6.49
C VAL A 94 6.91 -7.74 7.12
N GLU A 95 6.43 -8.43 8.15
CA GLU A 95 5.18 -8.09 8.85
C GLU A 95 5.27 -6.71 9.51
N GLN A 96 6.42 -6.37 10.10
CA GLN A 96 6.65 -5.04 10.66
C GLN A 96 6.69 -3.96 9.58
N VAL A 97 7.29 -4.24 8.41
CA VAL A 97 7.24 -3.31 7.27
C VAL A 97 5.78 -3.08 6.87
N ASN A 98 5.01 -4.15 6.69
CA ASN A 98 3.59 -4.06 6.34
C ASN A 98 2.77 -3.32 7.41
N SER A 99 3.09 -3.50 8.69
CA SER A 99 2.44 -2.77 9.79
C SER A 99 2.68 -1.26 9.70
N VAL A 100 3.90 -0.83 9.35
CA VAL A 100 4.19 0.60 9.12
C VAL A 100 3.35 1.17 7.98
N ILE A 101 3.22 0.43 6.87
CA ILE A 101 2.38 0.83 5.73
C ILE A 101 0.91 0.91 6.13
N ASN A 102 0.39 -0.10 6.83
CA ASN A 102 -1.00 -0.12 7.29
C ASN A 102 -1.28 1.01 8.29
N ASN A 103 -0.32 1.35 9.17
CA ASN A 103 -0.46 2.46 10.10
C ASN A 103 -0.48 3.80 9.37
N LEU A 104 0.34 3.97 8.33
CA LEU A 104 0.27 5.15 7.46
C LEU A 104 -1.12 5.27 6.84
N GLU A 105 -1.60 4.22 6.18
CA GLU A 105 -2.91 4.21 5.54
C GLU A 105 -4.04 4.55 6.52
N LYS A 106 -4.06 3.93 7.71
CA LYS A 106 -5.06 4.23 8.75
C LYS A 106 -5.02 5.68 9.23
N ASN A 107 -3.82 6.23 9.43
CA ASN A 107 -3.69 7.62 9.85
C ASN A 107 -4.16 8.59 8.74
N LEU A 108 -3.91 8.27 7.48
CA LEU A 108 -4.40 9.06 6.36
C LEU A 108 -5.93 8.96 6.22
N GLN A 109 -6.50 7.76 6.37
CA GLN A 109 -7.95 7.53 6.37
C GLN A 109 -8.66 8.31 7.49
N ALA A 110 -8.16 8.21 8.72
CA ALA A 110 -8.75 8.91 9.86
C ALA A 110 -8.81 10.44 9.62
N ARG A 111 -7.76 11.01 9.02
CA ARG A 111 -7.75 12.43 8.66
C ARG A 111 -8.72 12.79 7.55
N GLN A 112 -9.02 11.86 6.66
CA GLN A 112 -9.99 12.08 5.60
C GLN A 112 -11.44 11.98 6.11
N ASP A 113 -11.69 11.12 7.09
CA ASP A 113 -12.99 11.00 7.74
C ASP A 113 -13.31 12.19 8.68
N ASP A 114 -12.27 12.83 9.23
CA ASP A 114 -12.39 14.00 10.12
C ASP A 114 -12.55 15.36 9.37
N ASN A 115 -12.38 15.38 8.04
CA ASN A 115 -12.52 16.58 7.18
C ASN A 115 -13.82 16.56 6.38
#